data_AF-A0A193ST02-F1
#
_entry.id   AF-A0A193ST02-F1
#
_cell.length_a   1.000
_cell.length_b   1.000
_cell.length_c   1.000
_cell.angle_alpha   90.00
_cell.angle_beta   90.00
_cell.angle_gamma   90.00
#
_symmetry.space_group_name_H-M   'P 1'
#
loop_
_entity.id
_entity.type
_entity.pdbx_description
1 polymer ?
#
loop_
_entity_poly.entity_id
_entity_poly.type
_entity_poly.pdbx_seq_one_letter_code
_entity_poly.pdbx_strand_id
1 'polypeptide(L)'
;MIKLGHDFTKFIDPKYYADIIADNDDVGSILRLQLISERFLEVYLSERVPDESKKFFPKDRNGTFLKYFNEKLMVAIAYGLPTQLGESLKYLNKIRNDFGHDFEKKLSQSELDGYIVLADNFKHKAAVPYLGEGPIKEMVIQSDGKRLTIADGLAVGFVIATFCLMTRAGLWLVSDLQSRGKLKLG
;
A
#
# COMPACT_ATOMS: atom_id res chain seq x y z
N MET A 1 16.36 24.83 1.58
CA MET A 1 16.44 23.40 1.22
C MET A 1 15.29 22.70 1.92
N ILE A 2 14.20 22.38 1.21
CA ILE A 2 13.07 21.67 1.80
C ILE A 2 13.56 20.25 2.09
N LYS A 3 13.66 19.87 3.38
CA LYS A 3 13.85 18.46 3.73
C LYS A 3 12.56 17.75 3.31
N LEU A 4 12.60 16.99 2.21
CA LEU A 4 11.56 16.00 1.97
C LEU A 4 11.65 14.99 3.12
N GLY A 5 10.73 15.07 4.07
CA GLY A 5 10.53 14.04 5.10
C GLY A 5 9.80 12.80 4.56
N HIS A 6 9.64 12.72 3.24
CA HIS A 6 8.81 11.71 2.60
C HIS A 6 9.64 10.45 2.35
N ASP A 7 9.57 9.52 3.28
CA ASP A 7 10.21 8.21 3.15
C ASP A 7 9.35 7.29 2.26
N PHE A 8 9.17 7.70 1.00
CA PHE A 8 8.43 6.93 0.00
C PHE A 8 9.03 5.54 -0.19
N THR A 9 10.36 5.41 -0.03
CA THR A 9 11.10 4.15 -0.05
C THR A 9 10.52 3.10 0.89
N LYS A 10 9.86 3.49 1.99
CA LYS A 10 9.21 2.53 2.90
C LYS A 10 8.15 1.65 2.25
N PHE A 11 7.50 2.11 1.17
CA PHE A 11 6.35 1.42 0.59
C PHE A 11 6.37 1.28 -0.94
N ILE A 12 7.36 1.85 -1.64
CA ILE A 12 7.52 1.65 -3.10
C ILE A 12 8.83 0.98 -3.50
N ASP A 13 9.73 0.68 -2.55
CA ASP A 13 11.00 0.03 -2.88
C ASP A 13 10.76 -1.40 -3.42
N PRO A 14 11.09 -1.67 -4.70
CA PRO A 14 10.87 -2.97 -5.34
C PRO A 14 11.54 -4.13 -4.59
N LYS A 15 12.63 -3.87 -3.86
CA LYS A 15 13.34 -4.89 -3.10
C LYS A 15 12.42 -5.61 -2.10
N TYR A 16 11.57 -4.87 -1.39
CA TYR A 16 10.66 -5.49 -0.43
C TYR A 16 9.68 -6.45 -1.09
N TYR A 17 9.26 -6.17 -2.32
CA TYR A 17 8.35 -7.03 -3.07
C TYR A 17 9.06 -8.25 -3.64
N ALA A 18 10.28 -8.09 -4.13
CA ALA A 18 11.13 -9.20 -4.58
C ALA A 18 11.43 -10.19 -3.45
N ASP A 19 11.78 -9.68 -2.26
CA ASP A 19 12.02 -10.51 -1.07
C ASP A 19 10.77 -11.32 -0.66
N ILE A 20 9.56 -10.75 -0.83
CA ILE A 20 8.30 -11.48 -0.58
C ILE A 20 8.11 -12.63 -1.58
N ILE A 21 8.38 -12.38 -2.86
CA ILE A 21 8.27 -13.42 -3.91
C ILE A 21 9.26 -14.55 -3.65
N ALA A 22 10.48 -14.23 -3.23
CA ALA A 22 11.54 -15.21 -3.00
C ALA A 22 11.20 -16.19 -1.87
N ASP A 23 10.53 -15.72 -0.81
CA ASP A 23 10.21 -16.54 0.36
C ASP A 23 9.08 -17.55 0.13
N ASN A 24 8.25 -17.34 -0.91
CA ASN A 24 7.22 -18.28 -1.38
C ASN A 24 6.27 -18.82 -0.27
N ASP A 25 5.90 -17.96 0.68
CA ASP A 25 4.96 -18.24 1.76
C ASP A 25 3.73 -17.33 1.66
N ASP A 26 2.53 -17.91 1.51
CA ASP A 26 1.28 -17.18 1.38
C ASP A 26 0.98 -16.28 2.59
N VAL A 27 1.13 -16.82 3.81
CA VAL A 27 0.79 -16.10 5.04
C VAL A 27 1.77 -14.94 5.26
N GLY A 28 3.07 -15.24 5.19
CA GLY A 28 4.14 -14.26 5.29
C GLY A 28 4.03 -13.18 4.22
N SER A 29 3.63 -13.55 3.00
CA SER A 29 3.39 -12.59 1.91
C SER A 29 2.31 -11.58 2.28
N ILE A 30 1.12 -12.03 2.67
CA ILE A 30 0.02 -11.13 3.03
C ILE A 30 0.38 -10.26 4.24
N LEU A 31 1.07 -10.83 5.24
CA LEU A 31 1.51 -10.08 6.42
C LEU A 31 2.45 -8.93 6.03
N ARG A 32 3.44 -9.19 5.16
CA ARG A 32 4.40 -8.18 4.69
C ARG A 32 3.77 -7.14 3.76
N LEU A 33 2.86 -7.55 2.88
CA LEU A 33 2.09 -6.63 2.03
C LEU A 33 1.20 -5.70 2.85
N GLN A 34 0.61 -6.20 3.96
CA GLN A 34 -0.11 -5.36 4.91
C GLN A 34 0.83 -4.39 5.64
N LEU A 35 2.04 -4.80 6.03
CA LEU A 35 3.03 -3.90 6.64
C LEU A 35 3.47 -2.78 5.68
N ILE A 36 3.66 -3.08 4.40
CA ILE A 36 3.93 -2.08 3.36
C ILE A 36 2.78 -1.07 3.27
N SER A 37 1.54 -1.57 3.26
CA SER A 37 0.31 -0.75 3.25
C SER A 37 0.20 0.14 4.50
N GLU A 38 0.62 -0.37 5.66
CA GLU A 38 0.64 0.40 6.91
C GLU A 38 1.70 1.50 6.89
N ARG A 39 2.90 1.22 6.36
CA ARG A 39 3.95 2.23 6.16
C ARG A 39 3.49 3.35 5.25
N PHE A 40 2.73 3.04 4.19
CA PHE A 40 2.09 4.08 3.37
C PHE A 40 1.17 4.98 4.20
N LEU A 41 0.28 4.39 5.01
CA LEU A 41 -0.62 5.17 5.88
C LEU A 41 0.14 6.02 6.89
N GLU A 42 1.24 5.51 7.46
CA GLU A 42 2.09 6.27 8.38
C GLU A 42 2.72 7.49 7.69
N VAL A 43 3.28 7.31 6.49
CA VAL A 43 3.81 8.42 5.69
C VAL A 43 2.70 9.42 5.40
N TYR A 44 1.55 8.96 4.88
CA TYR A 44 0.40 9.81 4.58
C TYR A 44 -0.04 10.64 5.79
N LEU A 45 -0.25 10.00 6.94
CA LEU A 45 -0.71 10.65 8.16
C LEU A 45 0.33 11.62 8.73
N SER A 46 1.62 11.29 8.64
CA SER A 46 2.70 12.18 9.07
C SER A 46 2.68 13.50 8.30
N GLU A 47 2.30 13.45 7.02
CA GLU A 47 2.18 14.62 6.13
C GLU A 47 0.84 15.34 6.25
N ARG A 48 -0.24 14.62 6.56
CA ARG A 48 -1.59 15.18 6.58
C ARG A 48 -2.04 15.71 7.92
N VAL A 49 -1.64 15.08 9.02
CA VAL A 49 -2.11 15.45 10.36
C VAL A 49 -1.15 16.50 10.95
N PRO A 50 -1.62 17.72 11.28
CA PRO A 50 -0.79 18.72 11.95
C PRO A 50 -0.25 18.22 13.29
N ASP A 51 0.99 18.57 13.64
CA ASP A 51 1.60 18.15 14.91
C ASP A 51 0.79 18.59 16.14
N GLU A 52 0.17 19.77 16.07
CA GLU A 52 -0.75 20.27 17.10
C GLU A 52 -1.98 19.39 17.28
N SER A 53 -2.45 18.74 16.21
CA SER A 53 -3.57 17.81 16.24
C SER A 53 -3.14 16.43 16.75
N LYS A 54 -1.89 15.99 16.50
CA LYS A 54 -1.36 14.67 16.91
C LYS A 54 -1.44 14.42 18.42
N LYS A 55 -1.49 15.47 19.25
CA LYS A 55 -1.64 15.36 20.72
C LYS A 55 -3.02 14.86 21.17
N PHE A 56 -4.04 14.96 20.33
CA PHE A 56 -5.42 14.55 20.65
C PHE A 56 -5.76 13.13 20.20
N PHE A 57 -4.86 12.48 19.45
CA PHE A 57 -5.06 11.11 19.01
C PHE A 57 -4.43 10.12 19.99
N PRO A 58 -4.96 8.89 20.08
CA PRO A 58 -4.38 7.86 20.92
C PRO A 58 -2.94 7.58 20.49
N LYS A 59 -2.07 7.44 21.49
CA LYS A 59 -0.68 6.99 21.33
C LYS A 59 -0.50 5.70 22.11
N ASP A 60 0.31 4.80 21.57
CA ASP A 60 0.72 3.63 22.34
C ASP A 60 1.77 3.98 23.41
N ARG A 61 2.21 2.98 24.17
CA ARG A 61 3.23 3.13 25.23
C ARG A 61 4.59 3.63 24.72
N ASN A 62 4.87 3.42 23.43
CA ASN A 62 6.09 3.84 22.76
C ASN A 62 5.93 5.21 22.08
N GLY A 63 4.77 5.86 22.23
CA GLY A 63 4.47 7.14 21.61
C GLY A 63 4.01 7.05 20.15
N THR A 64 3.78 5.83 19.63
CA THR A 64 3.33 5.61 18.25
C THR A 64 1.93 6.17 18.06
N PHE A 65 1.80 7.08 17.11
CA PHE A 65 0.54 7.69 16.69
C PHE A 65 -0.37 6.66 16.00
N LEU A 66 -1.61 6.50 16.47
CA LEU A 66 -2.61 5.57 15.94
C LEU A 66 -2.08 4.13 15.80
N LYS A 67 -2.13 3.38 16.89
CA LYS A 67 -1.52 2.05 16.97
C LYS A 67 -2.10 1.10 15.92
N TYR A 68 -3.42 1.06 15.76
CA TYR A 68 -4.06 0.03 14.95
C TYR A 68 -4.29 0.48 13.51
N PHE A 69 -4.12 -0.45 12.56
CA PHE A 69 -4.32 -0.19 11.13
C PHE A 69 -5.68 0.46 10.82
N ASN A 70 -6.77 -0.05 11.41
CA ASN A 70 -8.11 0.50 11.17
C ASN A 70 -8.25 1.95 11.69
N GLU A 71 -7.56 2.32 12.78
CA GLU A 71 -7.52 3.69 13.26
C GLU A 71 -6.76 4.59 12.28
N LYS A 72 -5.58 4.13 11.83
CA LYS A 72 -4.79 4.83 10.81
C LYS A 72 -5.61 5.07 9.54
N LEU A 73 -6.27 4.04 9.04
CA LEU A 73 -7.08 4.12 7.82
C LEU A 73 -8.27 5.05 7.99
N MET A 74 -9.00 4.95 9.10
CA MET A 74 -10.14 5.83 9.40
C MET A 74 -9.73 7.30 9.41
N VAL A 75 -8.63 7.62 10.11
CA VAL A 75 -8.13 9.00 10.16
C VAL A 75 -7.59 9.44 8.79
N ALA A 76 -6.90 8.57 8.05
CA ALA A 76 -6.41 8.89 6.73
C ALA A 76 -7.57 9.29 5.78
N ILE A 77 -8.67 8.53 5.79
CA ILE A 77 -9.88 8.83 5.02
C ILE A 77 -10.50 10.15 5.47
N ALA A 78 -10.62 10.40 6.77
CA ALA A 78 -11.12 11.67 7.31
C ALA A 78 -10.26 12.88 6.87
N TYR A 79 -8.97 12.66 6.63
CA TYR A 79 -8.04 13.68 6.12
C TYR A 79 -7.96 13.71 4.58
N GLY A 80 -8.83 12.99 3.87
CA GLY A 80 -8.97 13.07 2.42
C GLY A 80 -8.13 12.05 1.65
N LEU A 81 -7.86 10.88 2.24
CA LEU A 81 -7.39 9.72 1.48
C LEU A 81 -8.54 9.27 0.54
N PRO A 82 -8.28 8.97 -0.74
CA PRO A 82 -9.30 8.48 -1.66
C PRO A 82 -9.93 7.19 -1.13
N THR A 83 -11.25 7.12 -1.14
CA THR A 83 -11.98 5.98 -0.58
C THR A 83 -11.69 4.69 -1.35
N GLN A 84 -11.47 4.77 -2.67
CA GLN A 84 -11.10 3.63 -3.51
C GLN A 84 -9.75 3.01 -3.08
N LEU A 85 -8.77 3.85 -2.73
CA LEU A 85 -7.52 3.38 -2.16
C LEU A 85 -7.78 2.76 -0.78
N GLY A 86 -8.58 3.41 0.06
CA GLY A 86 -8.94 2.89 1.38
C GLY A 86 -9.67 1.54 1.36
N GLU A 87 -10.54 1.30 0.39
CA GLU A 87 -11.24 0.02 0.20
C GLU A 87 -10.26 -1.11 -0.10
N SER A 88 -9.28 -0.85 -0.97
CA SER A 88 -8.21 -1.81 -1.30
C SER A 88 -7.39 -2.15 -0.05
N LEU A 89 -6.98 -1.13 0.72
CA LEU A 89 -6.22 -1.28 1.96
C LEU A 89 -7.02 -2.06 3.03
N LYS A 90 -8.31 -1.75 3.18
CA LYS A 90 -9.21 -2.44 4.09
C LYS A 90 -9.38 -3.91 3.72
N TYR A 91 -9.49 -4.21 2.44
CA TYR A 91 -9.65 -5.58 1.94
C TYR A 91 -8.42 -6.44 2.24
N LEU A 92 -7.22 -5.92 1.96
CA LEU A 92 -5.98 -6.63 2.29
C LEU A 92 -5.86 -6.88 3.81
N ASN A 93 -6.20 -5.88 4.64
CA ASN A 93 -6.20 -6.05 6.10
C ASN A 93 -7.23 -7.09 6.58
N LYS A 94 -8.38 -7.23 5.90
CA LYS A 94 -9.35 -8.29 6.18
C LYS A 94 -8.73 -9.66 5.96
N ILE A 95 -8.13 -9.90 4.79
CA ILE A 95 -7.46 -11.18 4.48
C ILE A 95 -6.38 -11.49 5.52
N ARG A 96 -5.57 -10.48 5.88
CA ARG A 96 -4.56 -10.61 6.94
C ARG A 96 -5.17 -11.03 8.28
N ASN A 97 -6.28 -10.41 8.68
CA ASN A 97 -6.95 -10.76 9.93
C ASN A 97 -7.53 -12.18 9.89
N ASP A 98 -8.04 -12.61 8.73
CA ASP A 98 -8.55 -13.98 8.56
C ASP A 98 -7.42 -15.00 8.80
N PHE A 99 -6.20 -14.77 8.29
CA PHE A 99 -5.02 -15.60 8.63
C PHE A 99 -4.63 -15.56 10.12
N GLY A 100 -4.93 -14.47 10.81
CA GLY A 100 -4.66 -14.34 12.25
C GLY A 100 -5.67 -15.08 13.14
N HIS A 101 -6.84 -15.45 12.59
CA HIS A 101 -7.94 -16.05 13.36
C HIS A 101 -8.28 -17.48 12.93
N ASP A 102 -7.92 -17.88 11.71
CA ASP A 102 -8.20 -19.20 11.16
C ASP A 102 -6.91 -19.88 10.70
N PHE A 103 -6.51 -20.93 11.42
CA PHE A 103 -5.31 -21.72 11.12
C PHE A 103 -5.41 -22.49 9.80
N GLU A 104 -6.63 -22.80 9.33
CA GLU A 104 -6.87 -23.53 8.09
C GLU A 104 -7.08 -22.58 6.89
N LYS A 105 -7.00 -21.27 7.12
CA LYS A 105 -7.13 -20.27 6.07
C LYS A 105 -6.06 -20.50 5.00
N LYS A 106 -6.52 -20.56 3.75
CA LYS A 106 -5.66 -20.55 2.55
C LYS A 106 -6.03 -19.36 1.68
N LEU A 107 -5.06 -18.86 0.91
CA LEU A 107 -5.38 -17.90 -0.13
C LEU A 107 -6.29 -18.54 -1.17
N SER A 108 -7.19 -17.74 -1.71
CA SER A 108 -8.09 -18.14 -2.77
C SER A 108 -8.01 -17.21 -3.98
N GLN A 109 -8.31 -17.77 -5.15
CA GLN A 109 -8.37 -17.00 -6.39
C GLN A 109 -9.43 -15.89 -6.32
N SER A 110 -10.57 -16.13 -5.66
CA SER A 110 -11.62 -15.12 -5.49
C SER A 110 -11.18 -13.92 -4.65
N GLU A 111 -10.33 -14.14 -3.64
CA GLU A 111 -9.73 -13.04 -2.86
C GLU A 111 -8.76 -12.22 -3.71
N LEU A 112 -7.93 -12.88 -4.51
CA LEU A 112 -7.03 -12.20 -5.42
C LEU A 112 -7.81 -11.37 -6.46
N ASP A 113 -8.82 -11.96 -7.10
CA ASP A 113 -9.66 -11.26 -8.07
C ASP A 113 -10.39 -10.07 -7.45
N GLY A 114 -10.94 -10.24 -6.24
CA GLY A 114 -11.58 -9.16 -5.49
C GLY A 114 -10.59 -8.03 -5.17
N TYR A 115 -9.38 -8.37 -4.73
CA TYR A 115 -8.35 -7.38 -4.44
C TYR A 115 -7.89 -6.62 -5.69
N ILE A 116 -7.70 -7.32 -6.82
CA ILE A 116 -7.34 -6.72 -8.10
C ILE A 116 -8.38 -5.69 -8.54
N VAL A 117 -9.68 -6.04 -8.46
CA VAL A 117 -10.76 -5.11 -8.83
C VAL A 117 -10.71 -3.84 -7.99
N LEU A 118 -10.55 -3.96 -6.66
CA LEU A 118 -10.44 -2.81 -5.78
C LEU A 118 -9.21 -1.97 -6.09
N ALA A 119 -8.05 -2.60 -6.28
CA ALA A 119 -6.81 -1.92 -6.59
C ALA A 119 -6.86 -1.20 -7.95
N ASP A 120 -7.58 -1.77 -8.93
CA ASP A 120 -7.81 -1.14 -10.21
C ASP A 120 -8.84 -0.01 -10.15
N ASN A 121 -9.76 0.02 -9.21
CA ASN A 121 -10.69 1.14 -9.04
C ASN A 121 -9.98 2.42 -8.58
N PHE A 122 -8.83 2.31 -7.92
CA PHE A 122 -8.00 3.47 -7.62
C PHE A 122 -7.16 3.86 -8.84
N LYS A 123 -7.63 4.88 -9.56
CA LYS A 123 -6.96 5.44 -10.74
C LYS A 123 -6.24 6.74 -10.39
N HIS A 124 -4.97 6.84 -10.78
CA HIS A 124 -4.22 8.09 -10.78
C HIS A 124 -3.43 8.22 -12.07
N LYS A 125 -3.62 9.34 -12.77
CA LYS A 125 -2.90 9.66 -14.00
C LYS A 125 -1.69 10.52 -13.64
N ALA A 126 -0.50 9.93 -13.77
CA ALA A 126 0.74 10.65 -13.62
C ALA A 126 1.11 11.39 -14.91
N ALA A 127 2.01 12.38 -14.82
CA ALA A 127 2.50 13.13 -15.98
C ALA A 127 3.41 12.30 -16.89
N VAL A 128 4.02 11.24 -16.36
CA VAL A 128 4.92 10.34 -17.07
C VAL A 128 4.46 8.89 -16.89
N PRO A 129 4.71 8.01 -17.88
CA PRO A 129 4.46 6.58 -17.72
C PRO A 129 5.23 6.00 -16.54
N TYR A 130 4.62 5.04 -15.85
CA TYR A 130 5.22 4.41 -14.67
C TYR A 130 4.90 2.91 -14.59
N LEU A 131 5.73 2.17 -13.85
CA LEU A 131 5.51 0.75 -13.66
C LEU A 131 4.23 0.52 -12.84
N GLY A 132 3.29 -0.28 -13.37
CA GLY A 132 1.97 -0.47 -12.77
C GLY A 132 0.87 0.46 -13.32
N GLU A 133 1.15 1.21 -14.38
CA GLU A 133 0.12 1.86 -15.21
C GLU A 133 -0.59 0.83 -16.11
N GLY A 134 -1.93 0.83 -16.13
CA GLY A 134 -2.75 -0.13 -16.91
C GLY A 134 -3.47 -1.18 -16.04
N PRO A 135 -4.20 -2.13 -16.64
CA PRO A 135 -4.90 -3.18 -15.90
C PRO A 135 -3.92 -4.11 -15.16
N ILE A 136 -4.15 -4.39 -13.88
CA ILE A 136 -3.23 -5.22 -13.08
C ILE A 136 -3.12 -6.64 -13.64
N LYS A 137 -4.21 -7.17 -14.22
CA LYS A 137 -4.23 -8.52 -14.82
C LYS A 137 -3.28 -8.69 -16.01
N GLU A 138 -2.88 -7.60 -16.64
CA GLU A 138 -1.98 -7.59 -17.81
C GLU A 138 -0.52 -7.30 -17.41
N MET A 139 -0.26 -7.09 -16.11
CA MET A 139 1.07 -6.72 -15.64
C MET A 139 2.06 -7.87 -15.74
N VAL A 140 3.22 -7.55 -16.31
CA VAL A 140 4.40 -8.41 -16.33
C VAL A 140 5.51 -7.69 -15.59
N ILE A 141 5.93 -8.23 -14.45
CA ILE A 141 7.07 -7.71 -13.68
C ILE A 141 8.32 -8.58 -13.92
N GLN A 142 9.50 -7.97 -13.81
CA GLN A 142 10.76 -8.70 -13.80
C GLN A 142 11.30 -8.74 -12.37
N SER A 143 11.62 -9.95 -11.88
CA SER A 143 12.27 -10.18 -10.59
C SER A 143 13.33 -11.26 -10.76
N ASP A 144 14.57 -10.98 -10.36
CA ASP A 144 15.71 -11.91 -10.46
C ASP A 144 15.88 -12.57 -11.84
N GLY A 145 15.70 -11.79 -12.90
CA GLY A 145 15.81 -12.26 -14.29
C GLY A 145 14.63 -13.10 -14.77
N LYS A 146 13.61 -13.34 -13.93
CA LYS A 146 12.37 -14.03 -14.30
C LYS A 146 11.27 -13.04 -14.63
N ARG A 147 10.43 -13.39 -15.61
CA ARG A 147 9.18 -12.68 -15.92
C ARG A 147 8.08 -13.30 -15.10
N LEU A 148 7.37 -12.49 -14.32
CA LEU A 148 6.28 -12.91 -13.46
C LEU A 148 5.00 -12.15 -13.81
N THR A 149 3.89 -12.85 -13.63
CA THR A 149 2.52 -12.43 -13.90
C THR A 149 1.64 -12.85 -12.73
N ILE A 150 0.41 -12.35 -12.69
CA ILE A 150 -0.56 -12.75 -11.65
C ILE A 150 -0.92 -14.24 -11.69
N ALA A 151 -0.62 -14.93 -12.80
CA ALA A 151 -0.91 -16.35 -12.99
C ALA A 151 0.17 -17.27 -12.41
N ASP A 152 1.33 -16.74 -12.02
CA ASP A 152 2.45 -17.54 -11.49
C ASP A 152 2.27 -17.96 -10.01
N GLY A 153 1.20 -17.49 -9.36
CA GLY A 153 0.81 -17.91 -8.00
C GLY A 153 -0.04 -16.86 -7.29
N LEU A 154 -0.81 -17.29 -6.28
CA LEU A 154 -1.68 -16.37 -5.51
C LEU A 154 -0.86 -15.30 -4.79
N ALA A 155 0.19 -15.69 -4.06
CA ALA A 155 1.10 -14.75 -3.41
C ALA A 155 1.73 -13.77 -4.41
N VAL A 156 2.22 -14.26 -5.56
CA VAL A 156 2.78 -13.44 -6.64
C VAL A 156 1.74 -12.44 -7.17
N GLY A 157 0.49 -12.89 -7.37
CA GLY A 157 -0.61 -12.03 -7.77
C GLY A 157 -0.89 -10.90 -6.77
N PHE A 158 -0.92 -11.21 -5.47
CA PHE A 158 -1.07 -10.20 -4.42
C PHE A 158 0.10 -9.22 -4.37
N VAL A 159 1.32 -9.71 -4.57
CA VAL A 159 2.53 -8.87 -4.64
C VAL A 159 2.43 -7.89 -5.80
N ILE A 160 2.14 -8.36 -7.01
CA ILE A 160 1.99 -7.51 -8.21
C ILE A 160 0.87 -6.48 -7.99
N ALA A 161 -0.30 -6.90 -7.51
CA ALA A 161 -1.43 -6.01 -7.28
C ALA A 161 -1.09 -4.92 -6.24
N THR A 162 -0.45 -5.29 -5.13
CA THR A 162 -0.05 -4.34 -4.08
C THR A 162 1.04 -3.39 -4.57
N PHE A 163 2.00 -3.88 -5.35
CA PHE A 163 3.06 -3.05 -5.94
C PHE A 163 2.47 -1.98 -6.86
N CYS A 164 1.55 -2.37 -7.76
CA CYS A 164 0.86 -1.42 -8.63
C CYS A 164 0.04 -0.40 -7.82
N LEU A 165 -0.71 -0.87 -6.80
CA LEU A 165 -1.50 0.00 -5.93
C LEU A 165 -0.63 1.02 -5.19
N MET A 166 0.48 0.58 -4.59
CA MET A 166 1.38 1.45 -3.82
C MET A 166 2.14 2.43 -4.70
N THR A 167 2.51 2.03 -5.91
CA THR A 167 3.11 2.95 -6.89
C THR A 167 2.12 4.04 -7.29
N ARG A 168 0.88 3.68 -7.60
CA ARG A 168 -0.21 4.66 -7.87
C ARG A 168 -0.44 5.57 -6.67
N ALA A 169 -0.48 5.02 -5.46
CA ALA A 169 -0.73 5.76 -4.23
C ALA A 169 0.42 6.74 -3.92
N GLY A 170 1.67 6.33 -4.15
CA GLY A 170 2.84 7.20 -4.03
C GLY A 170 2.80 8.36 -5.00
N LEU A 171 2.51 8.10 -6.28
CA LEU A 171 2.38 9.15 -7.31
C LEU A 171 1.23 10.12 -7.02
N TRP A 172 0.10 9.57 -6.56
CA TRP A 172 -1.03 10.38 -6.11
C TRP A 172 -0.64 11.27 -4.93
N LEU A 173 0.06 10.71 -3.93
CA LEU A 173 0.49 11.46 -2.76
C LEU A 173 1.47 12.58 -3.14
N VAL A 174 2.41 12.32 -4.04
CA VAL A 174 3.31 13.34 -4.60
C VAL A 174 2.48 14.48 -5.23
N SER A 175 1.53 14.14 -6.11
CA SER A 175 0.67 15.12 -6.78
C SER A 175 -0.15 15.95 -5.78
N ASP A 176 -0.71 15.30 -4.77
CA ASP A 176 -1.47 15.96 -3.70
C ASP A 176 -0.57 16.90 -2.88
N LEU A 177 0.63 16.48 -2.48
CA LEU A 177 1.57 17.32 -1.75
C LEU A 177 2.01 18.55 -2.57
N GLN A 178 2.20 18.38 -3.88
CA GLN A 178 2.51 19.50 -4.78
C GLN A 178 1.38 20.51 -4.87
N SER A 179 0.13 20.05 -5.07
CA SER A 179 -1.04 20.93 -5.15
C SER A 179 -1.25 21.77 -3.88
N ARG A 180 -0.72 21.30 -2.74
CA ARG A 180 -0.76 21.98 -1.43
C ARG A 180 0.48 22.83 -1.15
N GLY A 181 1.44 22.89 -2.07
CA GLY A 181 2.72 23.58 -1.87
C GLY A 181 3.65 22.94 -0.83
N LYS A 182 3.36 21.71 -0.38
CA LYS A 182 4.20 20.95 0.57
C LYS A 182 5.39 20.27 -0.12
N LEU A 183 5.29 20.05 -1.42
CA LEU A 183 6.37 19.53 -2.25
C LEU A 183 6.63 20.47 -3.44
N LYS A 184 7.89 20.87 -3.62
CA LYS A 184 8.37 21.51 -4.84
C LYS A 184 9.22 20.48 -5.57
N LEU A 185 8.70 19.90 -6.65
CA LEU A 185 9.57 19.26 -7.65
C LEU A 185 10.21 20.41 -8.43
N GLY A 186 11.55 20.41 -8.50
CA GLY A 186 12.32 21.44 -9.18
C GLY A 186 11.98 21.54 -10.66
#